data_AF-Q6F237-F1
#
_entry.id   AF-Q6F237-F1
#
_cell.length_a   1.000
_cell.length_b   1.000
_cell.length_c   1.000
_cell.angle_alpha   90.00
_cell.angle_beta   90.00
_cell.angle_gamma   90.00
#
_symmetry.space_group_name_H-M   'P 1'
#
loop_
_entity.id
_entity.type
_entity.pdbx_description
1 polymer ?
#
loop_
_entity_poly.entity_id
_entity_poly.type
_entity_poly.pdbx_seq_one_letter_code
_entity_poly.pdbx_strand_id
1 'polypeptide(L)'
;MLRKYEAMFILDQDTQDVNALSSRMIEIISKDGKVIEKNDLGLIEFAYKINHKKKGHYFVVIVEATAEAIKEFERIANIEKNVVRTLIINTENEQGYEQSVQLSKTDMTKFEEERKAKRDFKKPFVKKEFNKPTEKRTFEKPAEVTVEVKEVVVEEVKQTVKPAKKVAEAKVEEVSHEEAHDFVSKMEAKYKAHLAETVEEHVEEVEVEEAKTTAKKPAAPKMSAAERAKVDGSHNIDEERYELQKYSNKLRSVAIEKNLPKKLQEVNLRDLTKKELIEYMRKVRAALAK
;
A
#
# COMPACT_ATOMS: atom_id res chain seq x y z
N MET A 1 11.91 20.97 -18.33
CA MET A 1 11.75 20.50 -16.93
C MET A 1 11.86 18.98 -16.94
N LEU A 2 12.69 18.40 -16.07
CA LEU A 2 12.73 16.94 -15.90
C LEU A 2 11.57 16.50 -15.00
N ARG A 3 11.00 15.34 -15.30
CA ARG A 3 9.95 14.69 -14.51
C ARG A 3 10.28 13.21 -14.33
N LYS A 4 9.74 12.60 -13.29
CA LYS A 4 9.86 11.16 -13.05
C LYS A 4 8.84 10.36 -13.84
N TYR A 5 9.33 9.35 -14.54
CA TYR A 5 8.50 8.40 -15.28
C TYR A 5 8.85 6.96 -14.91
N GLU A 6 7.84 6.10 -14.97
CA GLU A 6 8.00 4.65 -15.06
C GLU A 6 7.68 4.24 -16.50
N ALA A 7 8.67 3.70 -17.21
CA ALA A 7 8.51 3.17 -18.55
C ALA A 7 8.61 1.65 -18.49
N MET A 8 7.53 0.98 -18.89
CA MET A 8 7.50 -0.46 -19.10
C MET A 8 7.44 -0.73 -20.60
N PHE A 9 8.29 -1.63 -21.07
CA PHE A 9 8.22 -2.13 -22.44
C PHE A 9 8.41 -3.64 -22.48
N ILE A 10 7.75 -4.25 -23.47
CA ILE A 10 7.76 -5.69 -23.66
C ILE A 10 8.46 -6.00 -24.98
N LEU A 11 9.53 -6.79 -24.94
CA LEU A 11 10.20 -7.29 -26.12
C LEU A 11 9.64 -8.67 -26.51
N ASP A 12 9.72 -8.99 -27.79
CA ASP A 12 9.32 -10.28 -28.33
C ASP A 12 10.18 -11.42 -27.78
N GLN A 13 9.56 -12.58 -27.54
CA GLN A 13 10.24 -13.82 -27.13
C GLN A 13 11.22 -14.34 -28.19
N ASP A 14 10.97 -14.05 -29.48
CA ASP A 14 11.76 -14.55 -30.60
C ASP A 14 12.97 -13.62 -30.92
N THR A 15 13.16 -12.56 -30.14
CA THR A 15 14.28 -11.63 -30.30
C THR A 15 15.60 -12.31 -29.89
N GLN A 16 16.57 -12.38 -30.79
CA GLN A 16 17.88 -12.99 -30.48
C GLN A 16 18.71 -12.14 -29.49
N ASP A 17 18.70 -10.82 -29.67
CA ASP A 17 19.57 -9.90 -28.92
C ASP A 17 18.80 -9.05 -27.90
N VAL A 18 18.06 -9.70 -27.00
CA VAL A 18 17.20 -9.04 -26.00
C VAL A 18 17.97 -7.98 -25.20
N ASN A 19 19.18 -8.30 -24.72
CA ASN A 19 19.99 -7.40 -23.90
C ASN A 19 20.50 -6.18 -24.66
N ALA A 20 20.89 -6.35 -25.93
CA ALA A 20 21.34 -5.24 -26.75
C ALA A 20 20.17 -4.31 -27.10
N LEU A 21 18.99 -4.87 -27.37
CA LEU A 21 17.80 -4.08 -27.64
C LEU A 21 17.30 -3.33 -26.40
N SER A 22 17.26 -3.99 -25.23
CA SER A 22 16.88 -3.33 -23.98
C SER A 22 17.84 -2.19 -23.61
N SER A 23 19.15 -2.41 -23.80
CA SER A 23 20.17 -1.37 -23.55
C SER A 23 19.98 -0.18 -24.49
N ARG A 24 19.75 -0.42 -25.79
CA ARG A 24 19.44 0.66 -26.76
C ARG A 24 18.19 1.45 -26.37
N MET A 25 17.13 0.77 -25.93
CA MET A 25 15.90 1.43 -25.47
C MET A 25 16.15 2.30 -24.24
N ILE A 26 16.91 1.81 -23.26
CA ILE A 26 17.28 2.56 -22.05
C ILE A 26 18.16 3.77 -22.41
N GLU A 27 19.12 3.59 -23.31
CA GLU A 27 20.01 4.67 -23.77
C GLU A 27 19.23 5.83 -24.38
N ILE A 28 18.23 5.54 -25.23
CA ILE A 28 17.36 6.56 -25.85
C ILE A 28 16.68 7.42 -24.79
N ILE A 29 16.12 6.80 -23.76
CA ILE A 29 15.43 7.52 -22.67
C ILE A 29 16.44 8.33 -21.83
N SER A 30 17.66 7.82 -21.67
CA SER A 30 18.70 8.47 -20.87
C SER A 30 19.43 9.63 -21.55
N LYS A 31 19.24 9.87 -22.86
CA LYS A 31 19.95 10.94 -23.60
C LYS A 31 19.80 12.31 -22.96
N ASP A 32 18.56 12.67 -22.60
CA ASP A 32 18.23 13.94 -21.94
C ASP A 32 17.63 13.68 -20.54
N GLY A 33 18.19 12.70 -19.83
CA GLY A 33 17.66 12.26 -18.54
C GLY A 33 18.65 11.44 -17.72
N LYS A 34 18.16 10.90 -16.61
CA LYS A 34 18.89 10.04 -15.69
C LYS A 34 18.07 8.81 -15.36
N VAL A 35 18.68 7.64 -15.50
CA VAL A 35 18.07 6.38 -15.06
C VAL A 35 18.24 6.25 -13.54
N ILE A 36 17.13 6.11 -12.83
CA ILE A 36 17.10 5.86 -11.37
C ILE A 36 17.24 4.36 -11.12
N GLU A 37 16.43 3.57 -11.81
CA GLU A 37 16.34 2.13 -11.59
C GLU A 37 16.03 1.39 -12.89
N LYS A 38 16.60 0.19 -13.04
CA LYS A 38 16.35 -0.72 -14.17
C LYS A 38 16.04 -2.10 -13.63
N ASN A 39 14.91 -2.66 -14.06
CA ASN A 39 14.48 -3.98 -13.65
C ASN A 39 14.12 -4.82 -14.87
N ASP A 40 14.82 -5.94 -15.03
CA ASP A 40 14.48 -6.99 -15.97
C ASP A 40 13.60 -8.01 -15.23
N LEU A 41 12.34 -8.12 -15.64
CA LEU A 41 11.39 -9.07 -15.07
C LEU A 41 11.43 -10.43 -15.79
N GLY A 42 12.17 -10.53 -16.90
CA GLY A 42 12.32 -11.74 -17.68
C GLY A 42 11.12 -12.05 -18.57
N LEU A 43 11.04 -13.31 -19.00
CA LEU A 43 10.01 -13.80 -19.93
C LEU A 43 8.73 -14.16 -19.18
N ILE A 44 7.64 -13.45 -19.46
CA ILE A 44 6.33 -13.65 -18.81
C ILE A 44 5.28 -13.98 -19.88
N GLU A 45 4.35 -14.89 -19.56
CA GLU A 45 3.23 -15.24 -20.42
C GLU A 45 2.07 -14.24 -20.29
N PHE A 46 1.52 -13.81 -21.42
CA PHE A 46 0.39 -12.88 -21.46
C PHE A 46 -0.92 -13.60 -21.15
N ALA A 47 -1.89 -12.89 -20.57
CA ALA A 47 -3.23 -13.43 -20.32
C ALA A 47 -3.99 -13.77 -21.62
N TYR A 48 -3.70 -13.05 -22.70
CA TYR A 48 -4.21 -13.28 -24.05
C TYR A 48 -3.11 -12.92 -25.05
N LYS A 49 -3.21 -13.44 -26.27
CA LYS A 49 -2.19 -13.17 -27.30
C LYS A 49 -2.18 -11.70 -27.69
N ILE A 50 -1.00 -11.09 -27.74
CA ILE A 50 -0.79 -9.72 -28.24
C ILE A 50 0.06 -9.84 -29.50
N ASN A 51 -0.40 -9.31 -30.63
CA ASN A 51 0.29 -9.42 -31.94
C ASN A 51 0.71 -10.87 -32.25
N HIS A 52 -0.19 -11.83 -32.02
CA HIS A 52 0.02 -13.28 -32.16
C HIS A 52 1.08 -13.94 -31.23
N LYS A 53 1.71 -13.17 -30.34
CA LYS A 53 2.70 -13.65 -29.37
C LYS A 53 2.02 -14.07 -28.07
N LYS A 54 2.55 -15.11 -27.43
CA LYS A 54 2.06 -15.64 -26.14
C LYS A 54 2.89 -15.16 -24.95
N LYS A 55 4.18 -14.89 -25.16
CA LYS A 55 5.13 -14.48 -24.12
C LYS A 55 5.92 -13.27 -24.60
N GLY A 56 6.51 -12.54 -23.68
CA GLY A 56 7.44 -11.45 -23.97
C GLY A 56 8.35 -11.15 -22.79
N HIS A 57 9.49 -10.53 -23.07
CA HIS A 57 10.45 -10.10 -22.06
C HIS A 57 10.04 -8.73 -21.52
N TYR A 58 9.81 -8.64 -20.22
CA TYR A 58 9.34 -7.43 -19.56
C TYR A 58 10.50 -6.64 -18.96
N PHE A 59 10.55 -5.35 -19.30
CA PHE A 59 11.50 -4.41 -18.71
C PHE A 59 10.73 -3.25 -18.09
N VAL A 60 11.12 -2.86 -16.89
CA VAL A 60 10.63 -1.67 -16.20
C VAL A 60 11.82 -0.78 -15.88
N VAL A 61 11.72 0.49 -16.26
CA VAL A 61 12.78 1.47 -16.06
C VAL A 61 12.18 2.72 -15.45
N ILE A 62 12.80 3.18 -14.37
CA ILE A 62 12.42 4.42 -13.70
C ILE A 62 13.45 5.47 -14.06
N VAL A 63 12.97 6.58 -14.61
CA VAL A 63 13.81 7.61 -15.21
C VAL A 63 13.35 9.00 -14.80
N GLU A 64 14.31 9.89 -14.61
CA GLU A 64 14.09 11.33 -14.64
C GLU A 64 14.41 11.82 -16.04
N ALA A 65 13.41 12.19 -16.83
CA ALA A 65 13.60 12.56 -18.24
C ALA A 65 12.81 13.82 -18.60
N THR A 66 13.21 14.48 -19.68
CA THR A 66 12.39 15.54 -20.29
C THR A 66 11.21 14.93 -21.05
N ALA A 67 10.17 15.74 -21.28
CA ALA A 67 9.03 15.30 -22.09
C ALA A 67 9.42 14.98 -23.56
N GLU A 68 10.49 15.60 -24.06
CA GLU A 68 11.02 15.35 -25.41
C GLU A 68 11.68 13.98 -25.50
N ALA A 69 12.51 13.61 -24.52
CA ALA A 69 13.12 12.28 -24.46
C ALA A 69 12.07 11.15 -24.40
N ILE A 70 10.99 11.34 -23.63
CA ILE A 70 9.89 10.37 -23.56
C ILE A 70 9.16 10.24 -24.91
N LYS A 71 8.92 11.35 -25.62
CA LYS A 71 8.34 11.32 -26.97
C LYS A 71 9.25 10.62 -27.98
N GLU A 72 10.55 10.86 -27.91
CA GLU A 72 11.53 10.19 -28.77
C GLU A 72 11.59 8.68 -28.48
N PHE A 73 11.54 8.28 -27.21
CA PHE A 73 11.42 6.88 -26.83
C PHE A 73 10.15 6.25 -27.37
N GLU A 74 8.98 6.87 -27.20
CA GLU A 74 7.72 6.37 -27.72
C GLU A 74 7.77 6.22 -29.25
N ARG A 75 8.34 7.21 -29.95
CA ARG A 75 8.54 7.17 -31.40
C ARG A 75 9.39 5.97 -31.83
N ILE A 76 10.54 5.77 -31.18
CA ILE A 76 11.46 4.67 -31.54
C ILE A 76 10.86 3.31 -31.15
N ALA A 77 10.24 3.19 -29.98
CA ALA A 77 9.57 1.98 -29.52
C ALA A 77 8.45 1.54 -30.49
N ASN A 78 7.72 2.48 -31.08
CA ASN A 78 6.68 2.19 -32.08
C ASN A 78 7.25 1.77 -33.45
N ILE A 79 8.47 2.19 -33.79
CA ILE A 79 9.14 1.82 -35.04
C ILE A 79 9.78 0.41 -34.92
N GLU A 80 10.28 0.07 -33.73
CA GLU A 80 10.99 -1.17 -33.49
C GLU A 80 10.05 -2.38 -33.48
N LYS A 81 10.14 -3.24 -34.50
CA LYS A 81 9.26 -4.41 -34.68
C LYS A 81 9.28 -5.43 -33.53
N ASN A 82 10.38 -5.44 -32.78
CA ASN A 82 10.59 -6.35 -31.66
C ASN A 82 9.91 -5.88 -30.37
N VAL A 83 9.48 -4.61 -30.31
CA VAL A 83 8.70 -4.10 -29.18
C VAL A 83 7.23 -4.47 -29.39
N VAL A 84 6.67 -5.22 -28.43
CA VAL A 84 5.29 -5.72 -28.50
C VAL A 84 4.31 -4.71 -27.92
N ARG A 85 4.68 -4.07 -26.81
CA ARG A 85 3.84 -3.10 -26.10
C ARG A 85 4.71 -2.20 -25.24
N THR A 86 4.26 -0.97 -25.07
CA THR A 86 4.88 0.02 -24.19
C THR A 86 3.80 0.66 -23.31
N LEU A 87 4.17 1.00 -22.08
CA LEU A 87 3.38 1.79 -21.15
C LEU A 87 4.32 2.78 -20.47
N ILE A 88 3.92 4.05 -20.41
CA ILE A 88 4.69 5.12 -19.78
C ILE A 88 3.77 5.84 -18.81
N ILE A 89 4.18 5.91 -17.54
CA ILE A 89 3.43 6.56 -16.47
C ILE A 89 4.25 7.75 -15.99
N ASN A 90 3.61 8.92 -15.87
CA ASN A 90 4.22 10.05 -15.18
C ASN A 90 3.94 9.92 -13.68
N THR A 91 4.95 9.50 -12.94
CA THR A 91 4.88 9.24 -11.49
C THR A 91 4.43 10.45 -10.69
N GLU A 92 4.77 11.66 -11.13
CA GLU A 92 4.43 12.90 -10.40
C GLU A 92 2.96 13.29 -10.54
N ASN A 93 2.32 12.92 -11.64
CA ASN A 93 0.93 13.30 -11.92
C ASN A 93 -0.08 12.23 -11.48
N GLU A 94 0.36 10.97 -11.37
CA GLU A 94 -0.54 9.84 -11.11
C GLU A 94 -0.87 9.75 -9.60
N GLN A 95 -2.12 9.98 -9.24
CA GLN A 95 -2.56 9.89 -7.85
C GLN A 95 -2.55 8.43 -7.38
N GLY A 96 -1.85 8.16 -6.27
CA GLY A 96 -1.76 6.80 -5.72
C GLY A 96 -0.79 5.89 -6.46
N TYR A 97 0.20 6.46 -7.17
CA TYR A 97 1.27 5.68 -7.78
C TYR A 97 2.01 4.83 -6.73
N GLU A 98 2.02 3.53 -6.98
CA GLU A 98 2.86 2.54 -6.31
C GLU A 98 3.83 1.97 -7.35
N GLN A 99 5.12 2.12 -7.10
CA GLN A 99 6.18 1.67 -8.01
C GLN A 99 6.08 0.16 -8.27
N SER A 100 6.16 -0.27 -9.54
CA SER A 100 5.86 -1.66 -9.92
C SER A 100 6.93 -2.69 -9.56
N VAL A 101 7.95 -2.30 -8.80
CA VAL A 101 9.15 -3.12 -8.57
C VAL A 101 8.95 -4.10 -7.43
N GLN A 102 9.70 -5.20 -7.48
CA GLN A 102 9.74 -6.27 -6.50
C GLN A 102 9.76 -5.70 -5.07
N LEU A 103 8.61 -5.84 -4.39
CA LEU A 103 8.55 -5.68 -2.96
C LEU A 103 9.56 -6.65 -2.34
N SER A 104 10.32 -6.20 -1.35
CA SER A 104 11.22 -7.08 -0.61
C SER A 104 10.43 -8.27 -0.05
N LYS A 105 11.07 -9.40 0.26
CA LYS A 105 10.34 -10.56 0.85
C LYS A 105 9.46 -10.16 2.05
N THR A 106 9.94 -9.21 2.85
CA THR A 106 9.23 -8.63 3.99
C THR A 106 8.00 -7.81 3.58
N ASP A 107 8.09 -7.08 2.48
CA ASP A 107 6.99 -6.26 1.97
C ASP A 107 5.99 -7.11 1.18
N MET A 108 6.44 -8.18 0.52
CA MET A 108 5.58 -9.21 -0.08
C MET A 108 4.71 -9.89 0.99
N THR A 109 5.28 -10.27 2.14
CA THR A 109 4.49 -10.87 3.24
C THR A 109 3.42 -9.92 3.76
N LYS A 110 3.73 -8.62 3.88
CA LYS A 110 2.75 -7.60 4.28
C LYS A 110 1.66 -7.42 3.22
N PHE A 111 2.04 -7.33 1.95
CA PHE A 111 1.09 -7.19 0.84
C PHE A 111 0.15 -8.41 0.74
N GLU A 112 0.66 -9.62 0.97
CA GLU A 112 -0.15 -10.83 1.06
C GLU A 112 -1.10 -10.83 2.25
N GLU A 113 -0.64 -10.41 3.44
CA GLU A 113 -1.46 -10.27 4.65
C GLU A 113 -2.59 -9.25 4.44
N GLU A 114 -2.29 -8.08 3.87
CA GLU A 114 -3.27 -7.05 3.56
C GLU A 114 -4.32 -7.54 2.54
N ARG A 115 -3.89 -8.32 1.52
CA ARG A 115 -4.81 -8.95 0.57
C ARG A 115 -5.66 -10.06 1.20
N LYS A 116 -5.11 -10.85 2.13
CA LYS A 116 -5.86 -11.89 2.86
C LYS A 116 -6.92 -11.27 3.77
N ALA A 117 -6.57 -10.24 4.53
CA ALA A 117 -7.50 -9.53 5.41
C ALA A 117 -8.71 -8.96 4.66
N LYS A 118 -8.52 -8.48 3.42
CA LYS A 118 -9.64 -8.01 2.56
C LYS A 118 -10.52 -9.16 2.02
N ARG A 119 -10.01 -10.39 1.97
CA ARG A 119 -10.75 -11.57 1.47
C ARG A 119 -11.60 -12.25 2.54
N ASP A 120 -11.29 -12.06 3.81
CA ASP A 120 -12.03 -12.67 4.94
C ASP A 120 -13.43 -12.08 5.15
N PHE A 121 -13.87 -11.14 4.30
CA PHE A 121 -15.28 -10.80 4.11
C PHE A 121 -16.07 -11.91 3.36
N LYS A 122 -15.84 -13.17 3.73
CA LYS A 122 -16.75 -14.27 3.37
C LYS A 122 -17.98 -14.08 4.24
N LYS A 123 -18.99 -13.41 3.70
CA LYS A 123 -20.33 -13.27 4.29
C LYS A 123 -20.67 -14.57 5.03
N PRO A 124 -21.02 -14.54 6.32
CA PRO A 124 -21.38 -15.76 7.03
C PRO A 124 -22.48 -16.43 6.22
N PHE A 125 -22.23 -17.67 5.80
CA PHE A 125 -23.26 -18.49 5.19
C PHE A 125 -24.30 -18.77 6.28
N VAL A 126 -25.30 -17.90 6.38
CA VAL A 126 -26.47 -18.17 7.20
C VAL A 126 -27.18 -19.34 6.50
N LYS A 127 -27.06 -20.54 7.08
CA LYS A 127 -27.90 -21.68 6.71
C LYS A 127 -29.34 -21.25 6.88
N LYS A 128 -30.04 -21.02 5.77
CA LYS A 128 -31.47 -20.74 5.80
C LYS A 128 -32.16 -22.06 6.10
N GLU A 129 -32.54 -22.26 7.37
CA GLU A 129 -33.34 -23.40 7.80
C GLU A 129 -34.72 -23.31 7.14
N PHE A 130 -34.88 -23.93 5.98
CA PHE A 130 -36.19 -24.19 5.40
C PHE A 130 -36.77 -25.43 6.09
N ASN A 131 -37.44 -25.22 7.23
CA ASN A 131 -38.34 -26.22 7.77
C ASN A 131 -39.73 -25.60 7.97
N LYS A 132 -40.52 -25.60 6.90
CA LYS A 132 -41.98 -25.57 7.00
C LYS A 132 -42.55 -26.52 5.95
N PRO A 133 -43.33 -27.54 6.36
CA PRO A 133 -43.86 -28.53 5.46
C PRO A 133 -45.06 -27.95 4.74
N THR A 134 -45.01 -27.92 3.40
CA THR A 134 -46.19 -27.61 2.58
C THR A 134 -46.34 -28.72 1.55
N GLU A 135 -47.30 -29.58 1.84
CA GLU A 135 -48.13 -30.41 0.95
C GLU A 135 -47.50 -30.90 -0.36
N LYS A 136 -47.26 -32.21 -0.39
CA LYS A 136 -47.01 -33.00 -1.59
C LYS A 136 -48.16 -32.82 -2.59
N ARG A 137 -47.89 -32.16 -3.72
CA ARG A 137 -48.67 -32.34 -4.94
C ARG A 137 -47.88 -33.26 -5.87
N THR A 138 -48.43 -34.44 -6.09
CA THR A 138 -47.96 -35.42 -7.08
C THR A 138 -48.09 -34.83 -8.47
N PHE A 139 -46.99 -34.79 -9.23
CA PHE A 139 -47.03 -34.49 -10.67
C PHE A 139 -46.62 -35.75 -11.42
N GLU A 140 -47.54 -36.25 -12.23
CA GLU A 140 -47.37 -37.39 -13.12
C GLU A 140 -46.38 -37.04 -14.25
N LYS A 141 -45.59 -38.03 -14.67
CA LYS A 141 -44.53 -37.90 -15.67
C LYS A 141 -45.13 -38.09 -17.09
N PRO A 142 -45.13 -37.07 -17.96
CA PRO A 142 -45.41 -37.30 -19.37
C PRO A 142 -44.17 -37.85 -20.11
N ALA A 143 -44.44 -38.72 -21.08
CA ALA A 143 -43.49 -39.48 -21.88
C ALA A 143 -42.66 -38.62 -22.85
N GLU A 144 -41.54 -39.20 -23.29
CA GLU A 144 -40.51 -38.65 -24.18
C GLU A 144 -41.06 -38.19 -25.53
N VAL A 145 -40.67 -36.98 -25.96
CA VAL A 145 -40.70 -36.54 -27.36
C VAL A 145 -39.37 -35.85 -27.66
N THR A 146 -38.60 -36.46 -28.55
CA THR A 146 -37.34 -35.95 -29.13
C THR A 146 -37.63 -35.05 -30.33
N VAL A 147 -37.25 -33.76 -30.30
CA VAL A 147 -37.00 -32.98 -31.54
C VAL A 147 -35.97 -31.86 -31.27
N GLU A 148 -34.83 -32.00 -31.95
CA GLU A 148 -33.93 -31.03 -32.60
C GLU A 148 -33.70 -29.60 -32.06
N VAL A 149 -32.40 -29.28 -31.98
CA VAL A 149 -31.80 -27.98 -31.66
C VAL A 149 -31.94 -27.00 -32.81
N LYS A 150 -32.45 -25.79 -32.54
CA LYS A 150 -32.17 -24.58 -33.33
C LYS A 150 -31.83 -23.41 -32.41
N GLU A 151 -30.95 -22.59 -32.95
CA GLU A 151 -30.05 -21.64 -32.33
C GLU A 151 -30.69 -20.24 -32.19
N VAL A 152 -29.99 -19.36 -31.45
CA VAL A 152 -30.06 -17.89 -31.45
C VAL A 152 -31.15 -17.22 -30.59
N VAL A 153 -30.72 -16.44 -29.60
CA VAL A 153 -30.78 -14.96 -29.52
C VAL A 153 -30.49 -14.56 -28.07
N VAL A 154 -29.38 -13.86 -27.85
CA VAL A 154 -29.00 -13.23 -26.58
C VAL A 154 -29.53 -11.80 -26.61
N GLU A 155 -30.44 -11.46 -25.70
CA GLU A 155 -30.91 -10.08 -25.49
C GLU A 155 -30.02 -9.32 -24.51
N GLU A 156 -29.67 -8.11 -24.91
CA GLU A 156 -28.85 -7.14 -24.18
C GLU A 156 -29.58 -6.57 -22.95
N VAL A 157 -28.93 -6.59 -21.78
CA VAL A 157 -29.34 -5.76 -20.64
C VAL A 157 -28.26 -4.71 -20.38
N LYS A 158 -28.55 -3.48 -20.83
CA LYS A 158 -27.81 -2.26 -20.53
C LYS A 158 -27.87 -1.97 -19.02
N GLN A 159 -26.71 -1.90 -18.36
CA GLN A 159 -26.58 -1.24 -17.06
C GLN A 159 -25.73 0.02 -17.19
N THR A 160 -26.39 1.14 -16.96
CA THR A 160 -25.87 2.50 -16.93
C THR A 160 -24.94 2.69 -15.73
N VAL A 161 -23.68 3.05 -16.00
CA VAL A 161 -22.70 3.48 -14.98
C VAL A 161 -22.95 4.96 -14.68
N LYS A 162 -23.32 5.28 -13.43
CA LYS A 162 -23.35 6.67 -12.93
C LYS A 162 -21.91 7.17 -12.72
N PRO A 163 -21.56 8.39 -13.14
CA PRO A 163 -20.20 8.91 -12.96
C PRO A 163 -19.97 9.26 -11.48
N ALA A 164 -18.89 8.71 -10.91
CA ALA A 164 -18.42 9.04 -9.58
C ALA A 164 -17.89 10.49 -9.54
N LYS A 165 -18.37 11.22 -8.52
CA LYS A 165 -18.05 12.60 -8.18
C LYS A 165 -16.54 12.78 -7.98
N LYS A 166 -15.95 13.78 -8.64
CA LYS A 166 -14.58 14.25 -8.40
C LYS A 166 -14.39 14.56 -6.91
N VAL A 167 -13.52 13.82 -6.24
CA VAL A 167 -13.03 14.14 -4.90
C VAL A 167 -12.07 15.30 -5.05
N ALA A 168 -12.44 16.43 -4.47
CA ALA A 168 -11.60 17.63 -4.44
C ALA A 168 -10.30 17.33 -3.69
N GLU A 169 -9.17 17.77 -4.25
CA GLU A 169 -7.86 17.78 -3.59
C GLU A 169 -7.97 18.53 -2.26
N ALA A 170 -7.94 17.79 -1.16
CA ALA A 170 -7.78 18.35 0.16
C ALA A 170 -6.37 18.95 0.23
N LYS A 171 -6.29 20.29 0.31
CA LYS A 171 -5.05 20.99 0.69
C LYS A 171 -4.50 20.33 1.95
N VAL A 172 -3.34 19.69 1.83
CA VAL A 172 -2.62 19.17 2.98
C VAL A 172 -2.11 20.40 3.74
N GLU A 173 -2.83 20.80 4.78
CA GLU A 173 -2.37 21.85 5.68
C GLU A 173 -1.13 21.35 6.41
N GLU A 174 0.03 21.85 6.00
CA GLU A 174 1.30 21.58 6.66
C GLU A 174 1.34 22.30 8.00
N VAL A 175 1.48 21.52 9.08
CA VAL A 175 1.59 22.05 10.44
C VAL A 175 3.00 22.57 10.67
N SER A 176 3.13 23.77 11.22
CA SER A 176 4.43 24.37 11.56
C SER A 176 5.04 23.70 12.80
N HIS A 177 6.36 23.86 13.02
CA HIS A 177 7.03 23.34 14.20
C HIS A 177 6.45 23.92 15.50
N GLU A 178 6.17 25.22 15.50
CA GLU A 178 5.67 25.97 16.66
C GLU A 178 4.26 25.51 17.04
N GLU A 179 3.38 25.35 16.05
CA GLU A 179 2.04 24.79 16.24
C GLU A 179 2.05 23.42 16.92
N ALA A 180 3.06 22.59 16.62
CA ALA A 180 3.20 21.28 17.24
C ALA A 180 3.54 21.37 18.73
N HIS A 181 4.42 22.28 19.14
CA HIS A 181 4.74 22.50 20.56
C HIS A 181 3.57 23.11 21.34
N ASP A 182 2.84 24.02 20.70
CA ASP A 182 1.64 24.63 21.27
C ASP A 182 0.54 23.60 21.47
N PHE A 183 0.36 22.70 20.50
CA PHE A 183 -0.59 21.60 20.60
C PHE A 183 -0.26 20.68 21.76
N VAL A 184 1.01 20.30 21.94
CA VAL A 184 1.45 19.48 23.07
C VAL A 184 1.14 20.15 24.41
N SER A 185 1.37 21.46 24.52
CA SER A 185 1.05 22.24 25.72
C SER A 185 -0.45 22.24 26.04
N LYS A 186 -1.30 22.38 25.01
CA LYS A 186 -2.77 22.30 25.16
C LYS A 186 -3.22 20.90 25.62
N MET A 187 -2.66 19.85 25.01
CA MET A 187 -2.97 18.46 25.36
C MET A 187 -2.52 18.10 26.78
N GLU A 188 -1.35 18.58 27.19
CA GLU A 188 -0.85 18.43 28.55
C GLU A 188 -1.78 19.08 29.57
N ALA A 189 -2.27 20.30 29.28
CA ALA A 189 -3.21 21.00 30.14
C ALA A 189 -4.56 20.27 30.23
N LYS A 190 -5.10 19.79 29.10
CA LYS A 190 -6.40 19.12 29.04
C LYS A 190 -6.40 17.75 29.72
N TYR A 191 -5.36 16.94 29.51
CA TYR A 191 -5.28 15.55 30.00
C TYR A 191 -4.33 15.37 31.20
N LYS A 192 -4.03 16.44 31.93
CA LYS A 192 -3.15 16.39 33.11
C LYS A 192 -3.54 15.30 34.11
N ALA A 193 -4.84 15.12 34.35
CA ALA A 193 -5.38 14.10 35.25
C ALA A 193 -5.26 12.67 34.67
N HIS A 194 -5.74 12.44 33.44
CA HIS A 194 -5.72 11.12 32.78
C HIS A 194 -4.32 10.57 32.51
N LEU A 195 -3.32 11.45 32.40
CA LEU A 195 -1.93 11.08 32.15
C LEU A 195 -1.11 10.90 33.44
N ALA A 196 -1.64 11.31 34.61
CA ALA A 196 -0.99 11.10 35.91
C ALA A 196 -1.35 9.75 36.54
N GLU A 197 -2.39 9.08 36.05
CA GLU A 197 -3.02 7.92 36.73
C GLU A 197 -2.46 6.55 36.32
N THR A 198 -1.22 6.49 35.82
CA THR A 198 -0.50 5.21 35.68
C THR A 198 0.22 4.88 36.99
N VAL A 199 -0.53 4.14 37.81
CA VAL A 199 -0.14 3.31 38.95
C VAL A 199 1.33 2.84 38.88
N GLU A 200 2.05 3.21 39.94
CA GLU A 200 3.27 2.57 40.42
C GLU A 200 3.05 1.05 40.53
N GLU A 201 3.78 0.25 39.75
CA GLU A 201 4.26 -1.12 40.06
C GLU A 201 4.69 -1.81 38.75
N HIS A 202 5.88 -2.43 38.76
CA HIS A 202 6.54 -3.21 37.68
C HIS A 202 7.44 -2.45 36.71
N VAL A 203 8.43 -1.74 37.27
CA VAL A 203 9.76 -1.68 36.66
C VAL A 203 10.73 -2.29 37.66
N GLU A 204 10.79 -3.62 37.71
CA GLU A 204 11.98 -4.30 38.22
C GLU A 204 13.05 -4.16 37.15
N GLU A 205 14.08 -3.40 37.50
CA GLU A 205 15.38 -3.41 36.86
C GLU A 205 15.90 -4.85 36.83
N VAL A 206 16.01 -5.43 35.63
CA VAL A 206 16.83 -6.63 35.42
C VAL A 206 17.88 -6.29 34.38
N GLU A 207 18.90 -5.57 34.84
CA GLU A 207 20.23 -5.63 34.25
C GLU A 207 20.89 -6.92 34.75
N VAL A 208 20.87 -7.99 33.96
CA VAL A 208 21.76 -9.15 34.18
C VAL A 208 22.21 -9.71 32.82
N GLU A 209 23.45 -9.36 32.52
CA GLU A 209 24.50 -10.14 31.86
C GLU A 209 24.36 -10.66 30.41
N GLU A 210 25.34 -10.22 29.63
CA GLU A 210 25.81 -10.83 28.40
C GLU A 210 26.29 -12.26 28.64
N ALA A 211 25.55 -13.27 28.18
CA ALA A 211 26.14 -14.57 27.85
C ALA A 211 25.28 -15.35 26.85
N LYS A 212 25.92 -15.66 25.71
CA LYS A 212 25.59 -16.68 24.70
C LYS A 212 24.54 -17.72 25.13
N THR A 213 23.42 -17.79 24.41
CA THR A 213 22.82 -19.07 23.94
C THR A 213 21.73 -18.84 22.89
N THR A 214 21.79 -19.69 21.89
CA THR A 214 20.92 -19.83 20.72
C THR A 214 19.53 -20.37 21.09
N ALA A 215 18.47 -19.57 20.92
CA ALA A 215 17.12 -20.02 20.49
C ALA A 215 16.14 -18.83 20.48
N LYS A 216 15.63 -18.46 19.31
CA LYS A 216 14.65 -17.38 19.12
C LYS A 216 13.28 -17.86 19.65
N LYS A 217 12.96 -17.56 20.91
CA LYS A 217 11.63 -17.77 21.50
C LYS A 217 10.57 -17.02 20.67
N PRO A 218 9.42 -17.62 20.32
CA PRO A 218 8.38 -16.92 19.59
C PRO A 218 7.81 -15.78 20.46
N ALA A 219 7.75 -14.57 19.89
CA ALA A 219 7.18 -13.42 20.56
C ALA A 219 5.71 -13.69 20.90
N ALA A 220 5.31 -13.47 22.15
CA ALA A 220 3.92 -13.57 22.58
C ALA A 220 3.01 -12.70 21.67
N PRO A 221 1.74 -13.10 21.44
CA PRO A 221 0.82 -12.32 20.64
C PRO A 221 0.70 -10.91 21.23
N LYS A 222 1.23 -9.91 20.52
CA LYS A 222 1.14 -8.51 20.93
C LYS A 222 -0.33 -8.11 20.84
N MET A 223 -0.93 -7.68 21.95
CA MET A 223 -2.28 -7.14 21.96
C MET A 223 -2.42 -6.09 20.86
N SER A 224 -3.53 -6.17 20.10
CA SER A 224 -3.81 -5.20 19.05
C SER A 224 -3.88 -3.78 19.64
N ALA A 225 -3.61 -2.76 18.83
CA ALA A 225 -3.69 -1.37 19.30
C ALA A 225 -5.08 -1.03 19.88
N ALA A 226 -6.14 -1.65 19.34
CA ALA A 226 -7.51 -1.47 19.82
C ALA A 226 -7.74 -2.10 21.21
N GLU A 227 -7.09 -3.23 21.51
CA GLU A 227 -7.15 -3.86 22.84
C GLU A 227 -6.34 -3.06 23.86
N ARG A 228 -5.13 -2.63 23.51
CA ARG A 228 -4.32 -1.74 24.35
C ARG A 228 -5.07 -0.46 24.67
N ALA A 229 -5.80 0.10 23.69
CA ALA A 229 -6.58 1.30 23.88
C ALA A 229 -7.72 1.17 24.91
N LYS A 230 -8.23 -0.05 25.12
CA LYS A 230 -9.23 -0.34 26.17
C LYS A 230 -8.58 -0.44 27.55
N VAL A 231 -7.39 -1.01 27.61
CA VAL A 231 -6.63 -1.21 28.86
C VAL A 231 -6.08 0.10 29.39
N ASP A 232 -5.54 0.96 28.52
CA ASP A 232 -4.90 2.23 28.91
C ASP A 232 -5.88 3.41 29.10
N GLY A 233 -7.16 3.22 28.77
CA GLY A 233 -8.21 4.23 28.81
C GLY A 233 -8.14 5.28 27.70
N SER A 234 -7.32 5.06 26.66
CA SER A 234 -7.08 6.04 25.60
C SER A 234 -8.30 6.31 24.70
N HIS A 235 -9.33 5.46 24.73
CA HIS A 235 -10.61 5.71 24.06
C HIS A 235 -11.34 6.95 24.57
N ASN A 236 -11.07 7.38 25.81
CA ASN A 236 -11.72 8.54 26.43
C ASN A 236 -11.08 9.88 26.00
N ILE A 237 -10.06 9.86 25.15
CA ILE A 237 -9.42 11.08 24.61
C ILE A 237 -10.27 11.59 23.44
N ASP A 238 -10.79 12.81 23.57
CA ASP A 238 -11.69 13.43 22.60
C ASP A 238 -11.01 13.68 21.25
N GLU A 239 -9.71 14.00 21.24
CA GLU A 239 -9.01 14.36 20.02
C GLU A 239 -8.94 13.17 19.08
N GLU A 240 -9.09 13.48 17.80
CA GLU A 240 -9.07 12.49 16.76
C GLU A 240 -7.67 11.89 16.62
N ARG A 241 -7.62 10.58 16.40
CA ARG A 241 -6.34 9.86 16.30
C ARG A 241 -5.46 10.42 15.18
N TYR A 242 -6.09 10.87 14.09
CA TYR A 242 -5.37 11.42 12.94
C TYR A 242 -4.66 12.73 13.29
N GLU A 243 -5.25 13.57 14.15
CA GLU A 243 -4.66 14.85 14.58
C GLU A 243 -3.42 14.59 15.43
N LEU A 244 -3.53 13.72 16.43
CA LEU A 244 -2.40 13.30 17.28
C LEU A 244 -1.25 12.74 16.45
N GLN A 245 -1.57 11.92 15.45
CA GLN A 245 -0.59 11.34 14.54
C GLN A 245 0.06 12.41 13.64
N LYS A 246 -0.69 13.41 13.16
CA LYS A 246 -0.18 14.53 12.35
C LYS A 246 0.88 15.33 13.11
N TYR A 247 0.57 15.77 14.33
CA TYR A 247 1.50 16.51 15.19
C TYR A 247 2.70 15.64 15.63
N SER A 248 2.47 14.36 15.92
CA SER A 248 3.56 13.43 16.29
C SER A 248 4.56 13.20 15.16
N ASN A 249 4.08 13.05 13.92
CA ASN A 249 4.95 12.92 12.74
C ASN A 249 5.77 14.19 12.53
N LYS A 250 5.19 15.37 12.78
CA LYS A 250 5.92 16.63 12.71
C LYS A 250 7.03 16.69 13.77
N LEU A 251 6.74 16.35 15.02
CA LEU A 251 7.77 16.28 16.07
C LEU A 251 8.85 15.23 15.80
N ARG A 252 8.49 14.13 15.13
CA ARG A 252 9.46 13.12 14.68
C ARG A 252 10.43 13.68 13.63
N SER A 253 9.97 14.49 12.68
CA SER A 253 10.89 15.11 11.69
C SER A 253 11.92 15.99 12.38
N VAL A 254 11.48 16.78 13.36
CA VAL A 254 12.34 17.63 14.19
C VAL A 254 13.33 16.80 15.00
N ALA A 255 12.89 15.67 15.54
CA ALA A 255 13.77 14.74 16.27
C ALA A 255 14.86 14.13 15.37
N ILE A 256 14.56 13.89 14.09
CA ILE A 256 15.52 13.44 13.09
C ILE A 256 16.50 14.59 12.76
N GLU A 257 15.99 15.79 12.47
CA GLU A 257 16.81 16.97 12.15
C GLU A 257 17.79 17.33 13.28
N LYS A 258 17.34 17.25 14.53
CA LYS A 258 18.16 17.58 15.72
C LYS A 258 18.99 16.41 16.25
N ASN A 259 19.01 15.25 15.57
CA ASN A 259 19.77 14.06 15.99
C ASN A 259 19.48 13.61 17.44
N LEU A 260 18.21 13.63 17.85
CA LEU A 260 17.75 13.08 19.14
C LEU A 260 18.04 11.56 19.25
N PRO A 261 17.97 10.94 20.44
CA PRO A 261 18.25 9.51 20.60
C PRO A 261 17.44 8.66 19.61
N LYS A 262 18.09 7.67 18.97
CA LYS A 262 17.49 6.78 17.94
C LYS A 262 16.14 6.19 18.38
N LYS A 263 15.99 5.91 19.67
CA LYS A 263 14.75 5.43 20.30
C LYS A 263 13.54 6.33 20.03
N LEU A 264 13.70 7.64 19.80
CA LEU A 264 12.63 8.59 19.47
C LEU A 264 12.46 8.79 17.95
N GLN A 265 13.51 8.55 17.17
CA GLN A 265 13.50 8.72 15.71
C GLN A 265 12.84 7.54 14.99
N GLU A 266 13.03 6.33 15.52
CA GLU A 266 12.63 5.07 14.89
C GLU A 266 11.30 4.51 15.41
N VAL A 267 10.51 5.29 16.16
CA VAL A 267 9.22 4.85 16.72
C VAL A 267 8.16 4.69 15.62
N ASN A 268 7.47 3.55 15.61
CA ASN A 268 6.32 3.29 14.74
C ASN A 268 5.04 3.96 15.28
N LEU A 269 4.87 5.26 14.98
CA LEU A 269 3.72 6.06 15.41
C LEU A 269 2.35 5.53 14.94
N ARG A 270 2.34 4.65 13.92
CA ARG A 270 1.11 4.04 13.37
C ARG A 270 0.49 3.00 14.28
N ASP A 271 1.26 2.38 15.16
CA ASP A 271 0.78 1.27 16.01
C ASP A 271 0.49 1.73 17.44
N LEU A 272 0.69 3.02 17.72
CA LEU A 272 0.48 3.60 19.05
C LEU A 272 -0.99 3.92 19.32
N THR A 273 -1.37 3.82 20.58
CA THR A 273 -2.66 4.30 21.10
C THR A 273 -2.68 5.83 21.23
N LYS A 274 -3.85 6.44 21.43
CA LYS A 274 -3.94 7.91 21.58
C LYS A 274 -3.11 8.41 22.77
N LYS A 275 -3.10 7.66 23.88
CA LYS A 275 -2.33 7.99 25.09
C LYS A 275 -0.82 7.88 24.85
N GLU A 276 -0.39 6.79 24.20
CA GLU A 276 1.01 6.58 23.81
C GLU A 276 1.53 7.67 22.85
N LEU A 277 0.69 8.17 21.92
CA LEU A 277 1.03 9.31 21.06
C LEU A 277 1.29 10.59 21.87
N ILE A 278 0.43 10.90 22.84
CA ILE A 278 0.62 12.07 23.71
C ILE A 278 1.90 11.93 24.54
N GLU A 279 2.18 10.74 25.08
CA GLU A 279 3.43 10.46 25.78
C GLU A 279 4.66 10.60 24.89
N TYR A 280 4.59 10.15 23.63
CA TYR A 280 5.68 10.35 22.67
C TYR A 280 5.96 11.84 22.45
N MET A 281 4.92 12.63 22.23
CA MET A 281 5.07 14.07 22.01
C MET A 281 5.72 14.76 23.23
N ARG A 282 5.31 14.37 24.46
CA ARG A 282 5.94 14.82 25.71
C ARG A 282 7.43 14.45 25.79
N LYS A 283 7.77 13.20 25.46
CA LYS A 283 9.16 12.71 25.45
C LYS A 283 10.04 13.49 24.48
N VAL A 284 9.54 13.78 23.28
CA VAL A 284 10.27 14.57 22.28
C VAL A 284 10.45 16.01 22.77
N ARG A 285 9.41 16.64 23.32
CA ARG A 285 9.50 17.99 23.89
C ARG A 285 10.52 18.06 25.03
N ALA A 286 10.49 17.11 25.95
CA ALA A 286 11.45 17.02 27.05
C ALA A 286 12.89 16.80 26.57
N ALA A 287 13.08 16.05 25.48
CA ALA A 287 14.39 15.84 24.89
C ALA A 287 14.91 17.06 24.10
N LEU A 288 14.02 17.90 23.55
CA LEU A 288 14.39 19.16 22.89
C LEU A 288 14.72 20.28 23.87
N ALA A 289 14.24 20.19 25.12
CA ALA A 289 14.53 21.15 26.18
C ALA A 289 15.85 20.87 26.92
N LYS A 290 16.45 19.69 26.72
CA LYS A 290 17.78 19.31 27.24
C LYS A 290 18.87 19.73 26.26
#